data_AF-X1C441-F1
#
_entry.id   AF-X1C441-F1
#
_cell.length_a   1.000
_cell.length_b   1.000
_cell.length_c   1.000
_cell.angle_alpha   90.00
_cell.angle_beta   90.00
_cell.angle_gamma   90.00
#
_symmetry.space_group_name_H-M   'P 1'
#
loop_
_entity.id
_entity.type
_entity.pdbx_description
1 polymer ?
#
loop_
_entity_poly.entity_id
_entity_poly.type
_entity_poly.pdbx_seq_one_letter_code
_entity_poly.pdbx_strand_id
1 'polypeptide(L)'
;NTRKIEIEKNKEIEQELLIEQQKTEETFQTRIIDSVQREQERLRKRQIEIQKREDFANLLEKQKSKAFSIMDDAEKNLNEGRYEEAISIYREAELLLSEIGFPSGAVKEMINKVQDKNRENSLRKQKQMEISIHKEREELKFQQEIRDDIKINELKTKAKQIGVEKQRERHQYSENRRNEAFDLLEGAEIYLNQARYDKALEYYYSAEIILNEIRFPTEGIREMIQKVQERKNESRLQRQRDLEMNLQKEKDEWEFQEKVAKMSDVERERLRTKQIQIEEIEQRKSMIEQRKQQAFEILDKAENHLKQSQYKEASDMYRNAEFILNEIHFPLKFK
;
A
#
# COMPACT_ATOMS: atom_id res chain seq x y z
N ASN A 1 100.50 -157.27 4.99
CA ASN A 1 100.92 -155.85 4.86
C ASN A 1 100.13 -155.03 3.82
N THR A 2 98.99 -155.51 3.32
CA THR A 2 98.12 -154.81 2.33
C THR A 2 96.98 -153.98 2.95
N ARG A 3 96.64 -154.18 4.24
CA ARG A 3 95.57 -153.44 4.94
C ARG A 3 95.93 -152.02 5.43
N LYS A 4 97.21 -151.63 5.42
CA LYS A 4 97.63 -150.28 5.87
C LYS A 4 97.53 -149.22 4.77
N ILE A 5 97.73 -149.60 3.51
CA ILE A 5 97.70 -148.70 2.34
C ILE A 5 96.26 -148.31 1.98
N GLU A 6 95.28 -149.18 2.26
CA GLU A 6 93.86 -148.95 2.02
C GLU A 6 93.24 -147.94 3.01
N ILE A 7 93.79 -147.86 4.22
CA ILE A 7 93.34 -146.91 5.26
C ILE A 7 93.86 -145.49 4.98
N GLU A 8 95.06 -145.34 4.40
CA GLU A 8 95.59 -144.03 4.00
C GLU A 8 94.85 -143.47 2.77
N LYS A 9 94.52 -144.31 1.78
CA LYS A 9 93.71 -143.88 0.62
C LYS A 9 92.27 -143.47 1.01
N ASN A 10 91.65 -144.17 1.96
CA ASN A 10 90.33 -143.78 2.46
C ASN A 10 90.38 -142.47 3.25
N LYS A 11 91.49 -142.15 3.93
CA LYS A 11 91.67 -140.84 4.59
C LYS A 11 91.87 -139.69 3.61
N GLU A 12 92.55 -139.93 2.48
CA GLU A 12 92.68 -138.91 1.41
C GLU A 12 91.33 -138.66 0.71
N ILE A 13 90.56 -139.70 0.42
CA ILE A 13 89.21 -139.57 -0.16
C ILE A 13 88.27 -138.86 0.82
N GLU A 14 88.35 -139.17 2.11
CA GLU A 14 87.55 -138.52 3.15
C GLU A 14 87.95 -137.03 3.33
N GLN A 15 89.23 -136.69 3.18
CA GLN A 15 89.70 -135.30 3.14
C GLN A 15 89.26 -134.56 1.87
N GLU A 16 89.30 -135.19 0.69
CA GLU A 16 88.78 -134.60 -0.55
C GLU A 16 87.27 -134.37 -0.48
N LEU A 17 86.50 -135.32 0.08
CA LEU A 17 85.07 -135.15 0.33
C LEU A 17 84.79 -134.04 1.34
N LEU A 18 85.63 -133.88 2.35
CA LEU A 18 85.50 -132.80 3.33
C LEU A 18 85.79 -131.43 2.69
N ILE A 19 86.80 -131.35 1.81
CA ILE A 19 87.14 -130.13 1.05
C ILE A 19 86.03 -129.81 0.02
N GLU A 20 85.43 -130.81 -0.62
CA GLU A 20 84.33 -130.64 -1.55
C GLU A 20 83.02 -130.25 -0.83
N GLN A 21 82.76 -130.80 0.36
CA GLN A 21 81.70 -130.34 1.26
C GLN A 21 81.93 -128.91 1.72
N GLN A 22 83.17 -128.54 2.10
CA GLN A 22 83.49 -127.16 2.45
C GLN A 22 83.32 -126.20 1.27
N LYS A 23 83.68 -126.60 0.04
CA LYS A 23 83.47 -125.78 -1.17
C LYS A 23 81.98 -125.66 -1.54
N THR A 24 81.20 -126.72 -1.37
CA THR A 24 79.74 -126.69 -1.63
C THR A 24 79.01 -125.87 -0.55
N GLU A 25 79.47 -125.94 0.70
CA GLU A 25 79.01 -125.09 1.81
C GLU A 25 79.41 -123.62 1.58
N GLU A 26 80.64 -123.33 1.16
CA GLU A 26 81.11 -121.98 0.83
C GLU A 26 80.36 -121.39 -0.38
N THR A 27 80.08 -122.19 -1.42
CA THR A 27 79.28 -121.76 -2.58
C THR A 27 77.80 -121.57 -2.23
N PHE A 28 77.27 -122.35 -1.29
CA PHE A 28 75.93 -122.15 -0.74
C PHE A 28 75.86 -120.90 0.13
N GLN A 29 76.83 -120.67 1.02
CA GLN A 29 76.92 -119.47 1.84
C GLN A 29 77.10 -118.21 0.99
N THR A 30 77.92 -118.24 -0.06
CA THR A 30 78.03 -117.11 -1.01
C THR A 30 76.74 -116.88 -1.79
N ARG A 31 76.02 -117.93 -2.22
CA ARG A 31 74.68 -117.75 -2.84
C ARG A 31 73.65 -117.17 -1.87
N ILE A 32 73.67 -117.57 -0.60
CA ILE A 32 72.82 -116.98 0.44
C ILE A 32 73.18 -115.50 0.63
N ILE A 33 74.46 -115.18 0.82
CA ILE A 33 74.94 -113.80 0.96
C ILE A 33 74.52 -112.96 -0.24
N ASP A 34 74.72 -113.44 -1.47
CA ASP A 34 74.30 -112.77 -2.70
C ASP A 34 72.78 -112.55 -2.78
N SER A 35 71.99 -113.57 -2.44
CA SER A 35 70.52 -113.46 -2.47
C SER A 35 69.99 -112.48 -1.42
N VAL A 36 70.57 -112.50 -0.21
CA VAL A 36 70.29 -111.54 0.87
C VAL A 36 70.72 -110.13 0.46
N GLN A 37 71.88 -109.96 -0.16
CA GLN A 37 72.35 -108.67 -0.67
C GLN A 37 71.44 -108.11 -1.77
N ARG A 38 71.02 -108.95 -2.73
CA ARG A 38 70.06 -108.56 -3.78
C ARG A 38 68.70 -108.18 -3.20
N GLU A 39 68.22 -108.89 -2.18
CA GLU A 39 66.97 -108.55 -1.53
C GLU A 39 67.08 -107.24 -0.73
N GLN A 40 68.18 -107.03 0.00
CA GLN A 40 68.49 -105.77 0.68
C GLN A 40 68.55 -104.59 -0.31
N GLU A 41 69.19 -104.75 -1.47
CA GLU A 41 69.19 -103.72 -2.52
C GLU A 41 67.80 -103.46 -3.10
N ARG A 42 67.01 -104.51 -3.33
CA ARG A 42 65.61 -104.37 -3.80
C ARG A 42 64.74 -103.65 -2.77
N LEU A 43 64.90 -103.98 -1.49
CA LEU A 43 64.20 -103.31 -0.39
C LEU A 43 64.64 -101.85 -0.26
N ARG A 44 65.93 -101.55 -0.36
CA ARG A 44 66.44 -100.16 -0.39
C ARG A 44 65.87 -99.38 -1.58
N LYS A 45 65.83 -99.96 -2.79
CA LYS A 45 65.22 -99.32 -3.97
C LYS A 45 63.73 -99.04 -3.77
N ARG A 46 62.98 -100.00 -3.21
CA ARG A 46 61.56 -99.80 -2.85
C ARG A 46 61.38 -98.74 -1.78
N GLN A 47 62.23 -98.70 -0.76
CA GLN A 47 62.16 -97.71 0.30
C GLN A 47 62.42 -96.30 -0.24
N ILE A 48 63.41 -96.14 -1.13
CA ILE A 48 63.64 -94.87 -1.84
C ILE A 48 62.43 -94.49 -2.71
N GLU A 49 61.81 -95.44 -3.40
CA GLU A 49 60.63 -95.17 -4.22
C GLU A 49 59.42 -94.76 -3.37
N ILE A 50 59.18 -95.44 -2.24
CA ILE A 50 58.15 -95.09 -1.27
C ILE A 50 58.41 -93.69 -0.72
N GLN A 51 59.64 -93.39 -0.30
CA GLN A 51 59.99 -92.10 0.24
C GLN A 51 59.82 -90.98 -0.78
N LYS A 52 60.20 -91.20 -2.05
CA LYS A 52 59.92 -90.25 -3.14
C LYS A 52 58.42 -90.01 -3.35
N ARG A 53 57.59 -91.05 -3.24
CA ARG A 53 56.13 -90.93 -3.33
C ARG A 53 55.55 -90.16 -2.13
N GLU A 54 56.06 -90.43 -0.93
CA GLU A 54 55.66 -89.72 0.30
C GLU A 54 56.08 -88.24 0.25
N ASP A 55 57.31 -87.94 -0.15
CA ASP A 55 57.81 -86.58 -0.31
C ASP A 55 57.01 -85.81 -1.36
N PHE A 56 56.68 -86.46 -2.48
CA PHE A 56 55.82 -85.88 -3.51
C PHE A 56 54.40 -85.66 -2.99
N ALA A 57 53.80 -86.62 -2.28
CA ALA A 57 52.48 -86.46 -1.67
C ALA A 57 52.45 -85.33 -0.64
N ASN A 58 53.49 -85.21 0.18
CA ASN A 58 53.64 -84.12 1.16
C ASN A 58 53.77 -82.76 0.48
N LEU A 59 54.46 -82.67 -0.66
CA LEU A 59 54.55 -81.45 -1.46
C LEU A 59 53.17 -81.05 -2.00
N LEU A 60 52.42 -82.01 -2.55
CA LEU A 60 51.06 -81.78 -3.05
C LEU A 60 50.12 -81.31 -1.93
N GLU A 61 50.18 -81.92 -0.75
CA GLU A 61 49.33 -81.53 0.39
C GLU A 61 49.71 -80.14 0.93
N LYS A 62 51.00 -79.77 0.90
CA LYS A 62 51.45 -78.40 1.23
C LYS A 62 50.96 -77.37 0.22
N GLN A 63 50.99 -77.68 -1.08
CA GLN A 63 50.47 -76.77 -2.11
C GLN A 63 48.94 -76.62 -2.03
N LYS A 64 48.23 -77.72 -1.76
CA LYS A 64 46.78 -77.74 -1.54
C LYS A 64 46.38 -76.93 -0.31
N SER A 65 47.04 -77.11 0.83
CA SER A 65 46.76 -76.31 2.04
C SER A 65 47.05 -74.82 1.83
N LYS A 66 48.12 -74.48 1.11
CA LYS A 66 48.42 -73.10 0.71
C LYS A 66 47.30 -72.51 -0.17
N ALA A 67 46.83 -73.26 -1.17
CA ALA A 67 45.76 -72.80 -2.04
C ALA A 67 44.45 -72.57 -1.28
N PHE A 68 44.10 -73.44 -0.32
CA PHE A 68 42.92 -73.22 0.53
C PHE A 68 43.06 -71.99 1.44
N SER A 69 44.23 -71.76 2.03
CA SER A 69 44.46 -70.53 2.80
C SER A 69 44.27 -69.26 1.95
N ILE A 70 44.70 -69.30 0.68
CA ILE A 70 44.50 -68.19 -0.27
C ILE A 70 43.00 -68.02 -0.58
N MET A 71 42.24 -69.12 -0.72
CA MET A 71 40.79 -69.05 -0.90
C MET A 71 40.08 -68.44 0.32
N ASP A 72 40.50 -68.78 1.54
CA ASP A 72 39.94 -68.19 2.77
C ASP A 72 40.15 -66.66 2.79
N ASP A 73 41.32 -66.20 2.35
CA ASP A 73 41.60 -64.77 2.23
C ASP A 73 40.80 -64.10 1.10
N ALA A 74 40.54 -64.81 0.00
CA ALA A 74 39.63 -64.32 -1.04
C ALA A 74 38.19 -64.18 -0.52
N GLU A 75 37.73 -65.11 0.32
CA GLU A 75 36.41 -65.05 0.95
C GLU A 75 36.28 -63.87 1.93
N LYS A 76 37.33 -63.56 2.70
CA LYS A 76 37.38 -62.33 3.52
C LYS A 76 37.21 -61.08 2.67
N ASN A 77 37.97 -60.96 1.58
CA ASN A 77 37.87 -59.81 0.66
C ASN A 77 36.49 -59.71 0.01
N LEU A 78 35.87 -60.85 -0.32
CA LEU A 78 34.50 -60.90 -0.84
C LEU A 78 33.49 -60.35 0.18
N ASN A 79 33.61 -60.75 1.45
CA ASN A 79 32.73 -60.31 2.53
C ASN A 79 32.86 -58.82 2.83
N GLU A 80 34.04 -58.25 2.61
CA GLU A 80 34.29 -56.81 2.71
C GLU A 80 33.85 -56.03 1.46
N GLY A 81 33.36 -56.71 0.42
CA GLY A 81 32.92 -56.08 -0.84
C GLY A 81 34.07 -55.67 -1.77
N ARG A 82 35.30 -56.14 -1.50
CA ARG A 82 36.49 -55.94 -2.34
C ARG A 82 36.53 -56.98 -3.46
N TYR A 83 35.54 -56.90 -4.36
CA TYR A 83 35.29 -57.94 -5.37
C TYR A 83 36.46 -58.15 -6.35
N GLU A 84 37.16 -57.10 -6.78
CA GLU A 84 38.29 -57.20 -7.71
C GLU A 84 39.48 -57.91 -7.07
N GLU A 85 39.80 -57.56 -5.82
CA GLU A 85 40.84 -58.21 -5.03
C GLU A 85 40.49 -59.68 -4.77
N ALA A 86 39.24 -59.98 -4.40
CA ALA A 86 38.78 -61.35 -4.23
C ALA A 86 38.91 -62.19 -5.51
N ILE A 87 38.54 -61.65 -6.68
CA ILE A 87 38.71 -62.32 -7.99
C ILE A 87 40.19 -62.62 -8.26
N SER A 88 41.07 -61.66 -7.98
CA SER A 88 42.51 -61.84 -8.18
C SER A 88 43.07 -62.97 -7.30
N ILE A 89 42.68 -63.00 -6.02
CA ILE A 89 43.13 -64.01 -5.05
C ILE A 89 42.57 -65.39 -5.40
N TYR A 90 41.30 -65.50 -5.82
CA TYR A 90 40.74 -66.77 -6.29
C TYR A 90 41.46 -67.30 -7.54
N ARG A 91 41.88 -66.44 -8.47
CA ARG A 91 42.68 -66.85 -9.64
C ARG A 91 44.05 -67.39 -9.24
N GLU A 92 44.68 -66.81 -8.22
CA GLU A 92 45.95 -67.33 -7.69
C GLU A 92 45.78 -68.74 -7.10
N ALA A 93 44.73 -68.96 -6.31
CA ALA A 93 44.39 -70.30 -5.80
C ALA A 93 44.07 -71.29 -6.94
N GLU A 94 43.35 -70.84 -7.98
CA GLU A 94 43.04 -71.66 -9.16
C GLU A 94 44.31 -72.13 -9.87
N LEU A 95 45.28 -71.24 -10.07
CA LEU A 95 46.58 -71.56 -10.69
C LEU A 95 47.33 -72.61 -9.87
N LEU A 96 47.44 -72.41 -8.54
CA LEU A 96 48.11 -73.37 -7.65
C LEU A 96 47.45 -74.75 -7.65
N LEU A 97 46.11 -74.82 -7.67
CA LEU A 97 45.38 -76.08 -7.74
C LEU A 97 45.52 -76.76 -9.11
N SER A 98 45.55 -75.97 -10.19
CA SER A 98 45.76 -76.49 -11.54
C SER A 98 47.16 -77.04 -11.74
N GLU A 99 48.19 -76.43 -11.15
CA GLU A 99 49.58 -76.88 -11.21
C GLU A 99 49.77 -78.28 -10.61
N ILE A 100 49.02 -78.61 -9.55
CA ILE A 100 49.06 -79.93 -8.89
C ILE A 100 48.07 -80.94 -9.50
N GLY A 101 47.36 -80.58 -10.56
CA GLY A 101 46.33 -81.43 -11.18
C GLY A 101 45.08 -81.64 -10.33
N PHE A 102 44.83 -80.77 -9.35
CA PHE A 102 43.63 -80.83 -8.51
C PHE A 102 42.43 -80.19 -9.23
N PRO A 103 41.20 -80.73 -9.11
CA PRO A 103 40.03 -80.15 -9.76
C PRO A 103 39.75 -78.71 -9.32
N SER A 104 39.83 -77.75 -10.25
CA SER A 104 39.64 -76.31 -9.97
C SER A 104 38.24 -75.77 -10.36
N GLY A 105 37.30 -76.65 -10.73
CA GLY A 105 35.96 -76.26 -11.19
C GLY A 105 35.19 -75.41 -10.18
N ALA A 106 35.24 -75.77 -8.89
CA ALA A 106 34.58 -75.02 -7.83
C ALA A 106 35.13 -73.59 -7.67
N VAL A 107 36.44 -73.39 -7.88
CA VAL A 107 37.08 -72.08 -7.80
C VAL A 107 36.65 -71.20 -8.98
N LYS A 108 36.59 -71.76 -10.20
CA LYS A 108 36.07 -71.06 -11.38
C LYS A 108 34.62 -70.60 -11.19
N GLU A 109 33.78 -71.47 -10.64
CA GLU A 109 32.40 -71.10 -10.30
C GLU A 109 32.34 -69.97 -9.27
N MET A 110 33.22 -69.99 -8.27
CA MET A 110 33.30 -68.92 -7.29
C MET A 110 33.73 -67.60 -7.94
N ILE A 111 34.74 -67.60 -8.81
CA ILE A 111 35.17 -66.42 -9.58
C ILE A 111 33.99 -65.83 -10.36
N ASN A 112 33.23 -66.66 -11.07
CA ASN A 112 32.06 -66.20 -11.83
C ASN A 112 30.99 -65.59 -10.91
N LYS A 113 30.68 -66.24 -9.78
CA LYS A 113 29.73 -65.70 -8.78
C LYS A 113 30.19 -64.35 -8.22
N VAL A 114 31.48 -64.18 -7.96
CA VAL A 114 32.05 -62.90 -7.48
C VAL A 114 31.96 -61.83 -8.58
N GLN A 115 32.24 -62.18 -9.83
CA GLN A 115 32.08 -61.27 -10.96
C GLN A 115 30.64 -60.81 -11.15
N ASP A 116 29.68 -61.72 -11.07
CA ASP A 116 28.25 -61.39 -11.20
C ASP A 116 27.79 -60.48 -10.05
N LYS A 117 28.21 -60.76 -8.81
CA LYS A 117 27.98 -59.87 -7.66
C LYS A 117 28.60 -58.48 -7.86
N ASN A 118 29.81 -58.39 -8.42
CA ASN A 118 30.46 -57.10 -8.70
C ASN A 118 29.69 -56.28 -9.74
N ARG A 119 29.21 -56.94 -10.80
CA ARG A 119 28.36 -56.33 -11.83
C ARG A 119 27.04 -55.84 -11.25
N GLU A 120 26.39 -56.66 -10.43
CA GLU A 120 25.14 -56.29 -9.75
C GLU A 120 25.33 -55.08 -8.83
N ASN A 121 26.40 -55.06 -8.03
CA ASN A 121 26.71 -53.94 -7.16
C ASN A 121 27.00 -52.65 -7.95
N SER A 122 27.73 -52.77 -9.06
CA SER A 122 28.02 -51.63 -9.95
C SER A 122 26.74 -51.06 -10.57
N LEU A 123 25.85 -51.93 -11.07
CA LEU A 123 24.53 -51.52 -11.58
C LEU A 123 23.66 -50.88 -10.49
N ARG A 124 23.70 -51.41 -9.26
CA ARG A 124 22.98 -50.83 -8.13
C ARG A 124 23.49 -49.43 -7.80
N LYS A 125 24.80 -49.22 -7.77
CA LYS A 125 25.43 -47.90 -7.57
C LYS A 125 25.05 -46.92 -8.68
N GLN A 126 25.09 -47.36 -9.94
CA GLN A 126 24.67 -46.54 -11.07
C GLN A 126 23.20 -46.12 -10.95
N LYS A 127 22.29 -47.05 -10.67
CA LYS A 127 20.86 -46.74 -10.47
C LYS A 127 20.65 -45.75 -9.32
N GLN A 128 21.37 -45.90 -8.21
CA GLN A 128 21.29 -44.96 -7.09
C GLN A 128 21.75 -43.55 -7.49
N MET A 129 22.83 -43.45 -8.28
CA MET A 129 23.33 -42.18 -8.80
C MET A 129 22.35 -41.53 -9.79
N GLU A 130 21.74 -42.31 -10.69
CA GLU A 130 20.70 -41.82 -11.60
C GLU A 130 19.48 -41.28 -10.83
N ILE A 131 19.05 -42.00 -9.79
CA ILE A 131 17.96 -41.55 -8.92
C ILE A 131 18.34 -40.25 -8.18
N SER A 132 19.57 -40.12 -7.68
CA SER A 132 19.98 -38.89 -6.99
C SER A 132 20.06 -37.70 -7.94
N ILE A 133 20.61 -37.89 -9.15
CA ILE A 133 20.65 -36.86 -10.19
C ILE A 133 19.23 -36.44 -10.60
N HIS A 134 18.31 -37.40 -10.73
CA HIS A 134 16.93 -37.10 -11.09
C HIS A 134 16.24 -36.26 -10.01
N LYS A 135 16.37 -36.65 -8.73
CA LYS A 135 15.84 -35.89 -7.60
C LYS A 135 16.42 -34.47 -7.53
N GLU A 136 17.71 -34.31 -7.75
CA GLU A 136 18.37 -32.99 -7.77
C GLU A 136 17.82 -32.10 -8.90
N ARG A 137 17.57 -32.66 -10.08
CA ARG A 137 16.95 -31.93 -11.20
C ARG A 137 15.52 -31.51 -10.90
N GLU A 138 14.73 -32.36 -10.25
CA GLU A 138 13.36 -32.02 -9.83
C GLU A 138 13.35 -30.92 -8.77
N GLU A 139 14.25 -31.00 -7.78
CA GLU A 139 14.43 -29.97 -6.75
C GLU A 139 14.83 -28.62 -7.35
N LEU A 140 15.74 -28.60 -8.33
CA LEU A 140 16.12 -27.36 -9.02
C LEU A 140 14.96 -26.73 -9.79
N LYS A 141 14.13 -27.55 -10.47
CA LYS A 141 12.92 -27.05 -11.14
C LYS A 141 11.93 -26.47 -10.15
N PHE A 142 11.69 -27.17 -9.04
CA PHE A 142 10.80 -26.71 -7.99
C PHE A 142 11.28 -25.38 -7.37
N GLN A 143 12.58 -25.25 -7.11
CA GLN A 143 13.16 -23.98 -6.62
C GLN A 143 13.03 -22.85 -7.65
N GLN A 144 13.12 -23.15 -8.94
CA GLN A 144 12.93 -22.17 -10.00
C GLN A 144 11.45 -21.71 -10.06
N GLU A 145 10.50 -22.64 -10.00
CA GLU A 145 9.06 -22.34 -9.94
C GLU A 145 8.73 -21.45 -8.73
N ILE A 146 9.24 -21.78 -7.54
CA ILE A 146 9.06 -20.95 -6.34
C ILE A 146 9.61 -19.53 -6.55
N ARG A 147 10.80 -19.39 -7.14
CA ARG A 147 11.39 -18.06 -7.38
C ARG A 147 10.54 -17.24 -8.34
N ASP A 148 9.99 -17.86 -9.37
CA ASP A 148 9.16 -17.17 -10.35
C ASP A 148 7.80 -16.78 -9.74
N ASP A 149 7.21 -17.64 -8.91
CA ASP A 149 5.99 -17.34 -8.15
C ASP A 149 6.19 -16.18 -7.17
N ILE A 150 7.32 -16.15 -6.45
CA ILE A 150 7.67 -15.03 -5.56
C ILE A 150 7.77 -13.73 -6.36
N LYS A 151 8.47 -13.73 -7.50
CA LYS A 151 8.58 -12.53 -8.36
C LYS A 151 7.22 -12.06 -8.87
N ILE A 152 6.36 -12.98 -9.32
CA ILE A 152 5.00 -12.65 -9.79
C ILE A 152 4.19 -12.03 -8.65
N ASN A 153 4.27 -12.59 -7.44
CA ASN A 153 3.57 -12.07 -6.29
C ASN A 153 4.11 -10.69 -5.86
N GLU A 154 5.42 -10.46 -5.88
CA GLU A 154 6.01 -9.14 -5.64
C GLU A 154 5.53 -8.07 -6.64
N LEU A 155 5.41 -8.42 -7.92
CA LEU A 155 4.88 -7.51 -8.93
C LEU A 155 3.40 -7.21 -8.68
N LYS A 156 2.59 -8.23 -8.32
CA LYS A 156 1.17 -8.05 -7.97
C LYS A 156 1.00 -7.18 -6.73
N THR A 157 1.81 -7.36 -5.69
CA THR A 157 1.72 -6.53 -4.46
C THR A 157 2.14 -5.09 -4.72
N LYS A 158 3.21 -4.85 -5.49
CA LYS A 158 3.60 -3.50 -5.94
C LYS A 158 2.49 -2.81 -6.74
N ALA A 159 1.87 -3.52 -7.68
CA ALA A 159 0.76 -2.99 -8.46
C ALA A 159 -0.46 -2.63 -7.58
N LYS A 160 -0.80 -3.48 -6.61
CA LYS A 160 -1.85 -3.18 -5.62
C LYS A 160 -1.50 -1.96 -4.77
N GLN A 161 -0.25 -1.84 -4.31
CA GLN A 161 0.21 -0.72 -3.51
C GLN A 161 0.10 0.61 -4.27
N ILE A 162 0.51 0.64 -5.54
CA ILE A 162 0.33 1.81 -6.42
C ILE A 162 -1.16 2.14 -6.60
N GLY A 163 -2.01 1.11 -6.75
CA GLY A 163 -3.46 1.30 -6.84
C GLY A 163 -4.07 1.95 -5.59
N VAL A 164 -3.66 1.48 -4.40
CA VAL A 164 -4.08 2.05 -3.11
C VAL A 164 -3.59 3.49 -2.96
N GLU A 165 -2.35 3.78 -3.33
CA GLU A 165 -1.80 5.14 -3.23
C GLU A 165 -2.56 6.13 -4.13
N LYS A 166 -2.81 5.77 -5.40
CA LYS A 166 -3.64 6.59 -6.30
C LYS A 166 -5.06 6.81 -5.77
N GLN A 167 -5.63 5.83 -5.09
CA GLN A 167 -6.94 5.98 -4.46
C GLN A 167 -6.89 6.95 -3.27
N ARG A 168 -5.84 6.88 -2.45
CA ARG A 168 -5.62 7.82 -1.34
C ARG A 168 -5.41 9.24 -1.84
N GLU A 169 -4.59 9.44 -2.86
CA GLU A 169 -4.38 10.75 -3.49
C GLU A 169 -5.69 11.34 -4.01
N ARG A 170 -6.52 10.54 -4.69
CA ARG A 170 -7.85 10.98 -5.15
C ARG A 170 -8.78 11.35 -4.00
N HIS A 171 -8.76 10.57 -2.91
CA HIS A 171 -9.57 10.87 -1.73
C HIS A 171 -9.11 12.18 -1.08
N GLN A 172 -7.80 12.34 -0.87
CA GLN A 172 -7.22 13.54 -0.28
C GLN A 172 -7.49 14.77 -1.15
N TYR A 173 -7.35 14.66 -2.47
CA TYR A 173 -7.74 15.71 -3.41
C TYR A 173 -9.22 16.10 -3.24
N SER A 174 -10.11 15.10 -3.21
CA SER A 174 -11.54 15.31 -3.03
C SER A 174 -11.87 15.97 -1.69
N GLU A 175 -11.19 15.59 -0.61
CA GLU A 175 -11.39 16.19 0.71
C GLU A 175 -10.89 17.63 0.77
N ASN A 176 -9.73 17.91 0.18
CA ASN A 176 -9.19 19.27 0.14
C ASN A 176 -10.13 20.22 -0.63
N ARG A 177 -10.61 19.80 -1.81
CA ARG A 177 -11.58 20.57 -2.60
C ARG A 177 -12.92 20.73 -1.87
N ARG A 178 -13.37 19.68 -1.16
CA ARG A 178 -14.58 19.76 -0.32
C ARG A 178 -14.42 20.81 0.79
N ASN A 179 -13.29 20.81 1.49
CA ASN A 179 -13.03 21.77 2.56
C ASN A 179 -12.96 23.21 2.01
N GLU A 180 -12.25 23.41 0.90
CA GLU A 180 -12.20 24.72 0.21
C GLU A 180 -13.61 25.23 -0.16
N ALA A 181 -14.48 24.35 -0.64
CA ALA A 181 -15.86 24.72 -0.93
C ALA A 181 -16.66 25.07 0.34
N PHE A 182 -16.44 24.37 1.46
CA PHE A 182 -17.08 24.70 2.72
C PHE A 182 -16.62 26.06 3.29
N ASP A 183 -15.33 26.37 3.20
CA ASP A 183 -14.80 27.68 3.59
C ASP A 183 -15.47 28.82 2.77
N LEU A 184 -15.71 28.58 1.47
CA LEU A 184 -16.46 29.52 0.62
C LEU A 184 -17.93 29.65 1.06
N LEU A 185 -18.58 28.57 1.47
CA LEU A 185 -19.96 28.60 1.96
C LEU A 185 -20.08 29.39 3.28
N GLU A 186 -19.13 29.21 4.20
CA GLU A 186 -19.05 30.02 5.42
C GLU A 186 -18.84 31.51 5.08
N GLY A 187 -17.95 31.80 4.13
CA GLY A 187 -17.76 33.16 3.60
C GLY A 187 -19.05 33.75 3.00
N ALA A 188 -19.82 32.96 2.25
CA ALA A 188 -21.08 33.37 1.67
C ALA A 188 -22.10 33.76 2.74
N GLU A 189 -22.18 32.98 3.83
CA GLU A 189 -23.08 33.23 4.96
C GLU A 189 -22.72 34.54 5.69
N ILE A 190 -21.43 34.82 5.88
CA ILE A 190 -20.97 36.09 6.44
C ILE A 190 -21.44 37.28 5.58
N TYR A 191 -21.28 37.21 4.25
CA TYR A 191 -21.74 38.27 3.35
C TYR A 191 -23.26 38.41 3.29
N LEU A 192 -23.98 37.29 3.41
CA LEU A 192 -25.44 37.28 3.49
C LEU A 192 -25.93 38.02 4.73
N ASN A 193 -25.30 37.78 5.89
CA ASN A 193 -25.61 38.46 7.15
C ASN A 193 -25.31 39.97 7.09
N GLN A 194 -24.38 40.39 6.23
CA GLN A 194 -24.08 41.81 5.95
C GLN A 194 -25.00 42.43 4.89
N ALA A 195 -26.03 41.72 4.42
CA ALA A 195 -26.90 42.11 3.30
C ALA A 195 -26.15 42.45 1.99
N ARG A 196 -24.96 41.86 1.80
CA ARG A 196 -24.15 42.00 0.57
C ARG A 196 -24.43 40.84 -0.38
N TYR A 197 -25.65 40.82 -0.92
CA TYR A 197 -26.18 39.67 -1.66
C TYR A 197 -25.36 39.27 -2.90
N ASP A 198 -24.81 40.24 -3.64
CA ASP A 198 -24.00 39.95 -4.84
C ASP A 198 -22.76 39.11 -4.51
N LYS A 199 -22.02 39.51 -3.47
CA LYS A 199 -20.85 38.77 -3.00
C LYS A 199 -21.23 37.41 -2.45
N ALA A 200 -22.33 37.32 -1.69
CA ALA A 200 -22.80 36.03 -1.19
C ALA A 200 -23.09 35.05 -2.36
N LEU A 201 -23.74 35.52 -3.43
CA LEU A 201 -24.01 34.72 -4.63
C LEU A 201 -22.72 34.26 -5.32
N GLU A 202 -21.74 35.14 -5.49
CA GLU A 202 -20.43 34.78 -6.07
C GLU A 202 -19.76 33.63 -5.31
N TYR A 203 -19.78 33.68 -3.98
CA TYR A 203 -19.20 32.62 -3.14
C TYR A 203 -19.99 31.32 -3.23
N TYR A 204 -21.33 31.37 -3.20
CA TYR A 204 -22.16 30.17 -3.38
C TYR A 204 -21.94 29.50 -4.75
N TYR A 205 -21.87 30.27 -5.84
CA TYR A 205 -21.56 29.72 -7.17
C TYR A 205 -20.16 29.13 -7.24
N SER A 206 -19.17 29.80 -6.64
CA SER A 206 -17.80 29.29 -6.59
C SER A 206 -17.72 27.96 -5.84
N ALA A 207 -18.40 27.85 -4.69
CA ALA A 207 -18.52 26.59 -3.96
C ALA A 207 -19.23 25.50 -4.77
N GLU A 208 -20.30 25.84 -5.50
CA GLU A 208 -21.02 24.91 -6.38
C GLU A 208 -20.09 24.35 -7.48
N ILE A 209 -19.27 25.18 -8.11
CA ILE A 209 -18.33 24.76 -9.16
C ILE A 209 -17.31 23.75 -8.59
N ILE A 210 -16.72 24.06 -7.44
CA ILE A 210 -15.73 23.17 -6.78
C ILE A 210 -16.36 21.82 -6.41
N LEU A 211 -17.58 21.84 -5.86
CA LEU A 211 -18.27 20.60 -5.46
C LEU A 211 -18.72 19.77 -6.66
N ASN A 212 -19.17 20.41 -7.74
CA ASN A 212 -19.48 19.70 -8.99
C ASN A 212 -18.24 19.05 -9.60
N GLU A 213 -17.06 19.67 -9.50
CA GLU A 213 -15.79 19.12 -9.99
C GLU A 213 -15.48 17.76 -9.36
N ILE A 214 -15.69 17.64 -8.04
CA ILE A 214 -15.52 16.38 -7.29
C ILE A 214 -16.77 15.49 -7.30
N ARG A 215 -17.78 15.83 -8.12
CA ARG A 215 -19.08 15.13 -8.23
C ARG A 215 -19.83 15.00 -6.90
N PHE A 216 -19.65 15.98 -6.02
CA PHE A 216 -20.39 16.06 -4.77
C PHE A 216 -21.82 16.61 -5.03
N PRO A 217 -22.85 16.14 -4.31
CA PRO A 217 -24.22 16.64 -4.49
C PRO A 217 -24.34 18.15 -4.20
N THR A 218 -24.89 18.92 -5.14
CA THR A 218 -24.98 20.39 -5.07
C THR A 218 -26.39 20.96 -4.94
N GLU A 219 -27.41 20.11 -4.81
CA GLU A 219 -28.83 20.51 -4.75
C GLU A 219 -29.11 21.52 -3.63
N GLY A 220 -28.59 21.27 -2.42
CA GLY A 220 -28.75 22.20 -1.29
C GLY A 220 -28.14 23.57 -1.53
N ILE A 221 -27.03 23.67 -2.28
CA ILE A 221 -26.40 24.96 -2.59
C ILE A 221 -27.24 25.73 -3.61
N ARG A 222 -27.81 25.05 -4.61
CA ARG A 222 -28.71 25.67 -5.57
C ARG A 222 -29.94 26.28 -4.91
N GLU A 223 -30.51 25.59 -3.93
CA GLU A 223 -31.61 26.13 -3.13
C GLU A 223 -31.19 27.38 -2.36
N MET A 224 -29.99 27.38 -1.77
CA MET A 224 -29.48 28.56 -1.06
C MET A 224 -29.23 29.73 -2.01
N ILE A 225 -28.66 29.48 -3.19
CA ILE A 225 -28.50 30.50 -4.26
C ILE A 225 -29.85 31.13 -4.59
N GLN A 226 -30.88 30.31 -4.81
CA GLN A 226 -32.23 30.81 -5.11
C GLN A 226 -32.78 31.66 -3.96
N LYS A 227 -32.68 31.20 -2.71
CA LYS A 227 -33.12 31.96 -1.53
C LYS A 227 -32.40 33.31 -1.40
N VAL A 228 -31.11 33.37 -1.71
CA VAL A 228 -30.33 34.62 -1.68
C VAL A 228 -30.77 35.56 -2.80
N GLN A 229 -31.08 35.05 -4.00
CA GLN A 229 -31.63 35.84 -5.09
C GLN A 229 -33.01 36.42 -4.73
N GLU A 230 -33.87 35.63 -4.11
CA GLU A 230 -35.18 36.08 -3.61
C GLU A 230 -35.02 37.23 -2.59
N ARG A 231 -34.17 37.06 -1.57
CA ARG A 231 -33.86 38.11 -0.58
C ARG A 231 -33.28 39.38 -1.21
N LYS A 232 -32.40 39.24 -2.22
CA LYS A 232 -31.86 40.39 -2.96
C LYS A 232 -32.96 41.18 -3.66
N ASN A 233 -33.89 40.47 -4.31
CA ASN A 233 -35.01 41.08 -5.01
C ASN A 233 -35.98 41.76 -4.03
N GLU A 234 -36.29 41.12 -2.90
CA GLU A 234 -37.09 41.70 -1.82
C GLU A 234 -36.45 42.97 -1.26
N SER A 235 -35.15 42.96 -0.96
CA SER A 235 -34.43 44.14 -0.47
C SER A 235 -34.45 45.29 -1.48
N ARG A 236 -34.29 45.00 -2.77
CA ARG A 236 -34.39 45.99 -3.84
C ARG A 236 -35.80 46.58 -3.92
N LEU A 237 -36.83 45.74 -3.86
CA LEU A 237 -38.22 46.17 -3.89
C LEU A 237 -38.58 47.02 -2.67
N GLN A 238 -38.08 46.64 -1.49
CA GLN A 238 -38.27 47.42 -0.27
C GLN A 238 -37.64 48.82 -0.39
N ARG A 239 -36.40 48.91 -0.88
CA ARG A 239 -35.75 50.21 -1.14
C ARG A 239 -36.53 51.07 -2.12
N GLN A 240 -37.13 50.47 -3.16
CA GLN A 240 -37.99 51.20 -4.11
C GLN A 240 -39.24 51.74 -3.41
N ARG A 241 -39.92 50.91 -2.61
CA ARG A 241 -41.10 51.33 -1.82
C ARG A 241 -40.75 52.45 -0.83
N ASP A 242 -39.62 52.35 -0.15
CA ASP A 242 -39.17 53.36 0.81
C ASP A 242 -38.90 54.70 0.08
N LEU A 243 -38.30 54.65 -1.12
CA LEU A 243 -38.08 55.83 -1.95
C LEU A 243 -39.40 56.43 -2.45
N GLU A 244 -40.34 55.63 -2.94
CA GLU A 244 -41.68 56.08 -3.34
C GLU A 244 -42.43 56.72 -2.17
N MET A 245 -42.36 56.13 -0.98
CA MET A 245 -42.96 56.67 0.23
C MET A 245 -42.33 58.01 0.63
N ASN A 246 -41.00 58.13 0.54
CA ASN A 246 -40.30 59.39 0.83
C ASN A 246 -40.66 60.47 -0.19
N LEU A 247 -40.70 60.14 -1.48
CA LEU A 247 -41.14 61.05 -2.53
C LEU A 247 -42.60 61.49 -2.34
N GLN A 248 -43.48 60.59 -1.88
CA GLN A 248 -44.86 60.95 -1.57
C GLN A 248 -44.93 61.91 -0.38
N LYS A 249 -44.16 61.66 0.68
CA LYS A 249 -44.06 62.57 1.83
C LYS A 249 -43.55 63.96 1.43
N GLU A 250 -42.52 64.03 0.59
CA GLU A 250 -42.00 65.30 0.07
C GLU A 250 -43.04 66.05 -0.77
N LYS A 251 -43.82 65.34 -1.59
CA LYS A 251 -44.94 65.94 -2.34
C LYS A 251 -46.03 66.47 -1.41
N ASP A 252 -46.44 65.68 -0.42
CA ASP A 252 -47.47 66.08 0.54
C ASP A 252 -47.00 67.30 1.36
N GLU A 253 -45.72 67.35 1.75
CA GLU A 253 -45.12 68.48 2.44
C GLU A 253 -45.07 69.72 1.54
N TRP A 254 -44.70 69.57 0.27
CA TRP A 254 -44.70 70.67 -0.70
C TRP A 254 -46.12 71.22 -0.94
N GLU A 255 -47.12 70.35 -1.12
CA GLU A 255 -48.52 70.77 -1.25
C GLU A 255 -49.03 71.46 0.02
N PHE A 256 -48.62 70.99 1.19
CA PHE A 256 -48.93 71.63 2.45
C PHE A 256 -48.30 73.03 2.55
N GLN A 257 -47.02 73.18 2.19
CA GLN A 257 -46.33 74.47 2.15
C GLN A 257 -46.99 75.44 1.15
N GLU A 258 -47.40 74.95 -0.03
CA GLU A 258 -48.11 75.77 -1.03
C GLU A 258 -49.46 76.27 -0.50
N LYS A 259 -50.23 75.40 0.18
CA LYS A 259 -51.49 75.79 0.83
C LYS A 259 -51.27 76.82 1.94
N VAL A 260 -50.25 76.65 2.76
CA VAL A 260 -49.88 77.61 3.82
C VAL A 260 -49.48 78.95 3.23
N ALA A 261 -48.69 78.97 2.14
CA ALA A 261 -48.30 80.19 1.44
C ALA A 261 -49.52 80.94 0.89
N LYS A 262 -50.43 80.23 0.20
CA LYS A 262 -51.68 80.81 -0.32
C LYS A 262 -52.56 81.39 0.80
N MET A 263 -52.72 80.67 1.91
CA MET A 263 -53.47 81.20 3.07
C MET A 263 -52.80 82.43 3.68
N SER A 264 -51.46 82.45 3.74
CA SER A 264 -50.69 83.60 4.24
C SER A 264 -50.89 84.82 3.35
N ASP A 265 -50.87 84.66 2.02
CA ASP A 265 -51.07 85.76 1.08
C ASP A 265 -52.50 86.32 1.15
N VAL A 266 -53.51 85.45 1.26
CA VAL A 266 -54.91 85.89 1.47
C VAL A 266 -55.06 86.68 2.78
N GLU A 267 -54.46 86.21 3.88
CA GLU A 267 -54.53 86.93 5.16
C GLU A 267 -53.74 88.25 5.12
N ARG A 268 -52.61 88.31 4.40
CA ARG A 268 -51.88 89.56 4.15
C ARG A 268 -52.75 90.58 3.40
N GLU A 269 -53.45 90.17 2.34
CA GLU A 269 -54.36 91.06 1.61
C GLU A 269 -55.56 91.51 2.47
N ARG A 270 -56.09 90.61 3.31
CA ARG A 270 -57.12 90.95 4.30
C ARG A 270 -56.62 91.97 5.34
N LEU A 271 -55.37 91.85 5.78
CA LEU A 271 -54.77 92.81 6.71
C LEU A 271 -54.49 94.15 6.03
N ARG A 272 -54.03 94.17 4.78
CA ARG A 272 -53.85 95.39 3.97
C ARG A 272 -55.17 96.14 3.78
N THR A 273 -56.24 95.44 3.40
CA THR A 273 -57.57 96.06 3.23
C THR A 273 -58.10 96.62 4.54
N LYS A 274 -57.95 95.90 5.66
CA LYS A 274 -58.27 96.45 6.99
C LYS A 274 -57.43 97.66 7.35
N GLN A 275 -56.13 97.66 7.02
CA GLN A 275 -55.24 98.79 7.28
C GLN A 275 -55.68 100.04 6.49
N ILE A 276 -56.03 99.89 5.21
CA ILE A 276 -56.60 100.96 4.39
C ILE A 276 -57.92 101.48 5.01
N GLN A 277 -58.81 100.59 5.45
CA GLN A 277 -60.06 101.00 6.12
C GLN A 277 -59.81 101.77 7.42
N ILE A 278 -58.83 101.35 8.22
CA ILE A 278 -58.42 102.06 9.44
C ILE A 278 -57.88 103.45 9.06
N GLU A 279 -57.00 103.53 8.06
CA GLU A 279 -56.46 104.80 7.56
C GLU A 279 -57.57 105.73 7.02
N GLU A 280 -58.55 105.21 6.29
CA GLU A 280 -59.72 105.99 5.82
C GLU A 280 -60.57 106.49 6.99
N ILE A 281 -60.81 105.66 8.00
CA ILE A 281 -61.53 106.06 9.21
C ILE A 281 -60.75 107.15 9.96
N GLU A 282 -59.42 107.01 10.08
CA GLU A 282 -58.55 108.01 10.70
C GLU A 282 -58.54 109.33 9.92
N GLN A 283 -58.45 109.28 8.59
CA GLN A 283 -58.56 110.46 7.73
C GLN A 283 -59.93 111.13 7.86
N ARG A 284 -61.02 110.37 7.87
CA ARG A 284 -62.37 110.90 8.11
C ARG A 284 -62.49 111.53 9.48
N LYS A 285 -61.98 110.88 10.53
CA LYS A 285 -61.93 111.45 11.88
C LYS A 285 -61.14 112.76 11.91
N SER A 286 -59.98 112.80 11.25
CA SER A 286 -59.17 114.02 11.11
C SER A 286 -59.92 115.13 10.38
N MET A 287 -60.60 114.82 9.28
CA MET A 287 -61.43 115.78 8.53
C MET A 287 -62.61 116.30 9.35
N ILE A 288 -63.30 115.41 10.09
CA ILE A 288 -64.38 115.78 11.01
C ILE A 288 -63.84 116.69 12.10
N GLU A 289 -62.69 116.38 12.70
CA GLU A 289 -62.09 117.19 13.77
C GLU A 289 -61.63 118.56 13.25
N GLN A 290 -61.07 118.63 12.03
CA GLN A 290 -60.74 119.90 11.37
C GLN A 290 -61.98 120.74 11.06
N ARG A 291 -63.04 120.13 10.50
CA ARG A 291 -64.32 120.83 10.22
C ARG A 291 -64.99 121.31 11.50
N LYS A 292 -64.92 120.51 12.57
CA LYS A 292 -65.37 120.88 13.92
C LYS A 292 -64.57 122.08 14.45
N GLN A 293 -63.25 122.07 14.33
CA GLN A 293 -62.41 123.22 14.70
C GLN A 293 -62.79 124.47 13.91
N GLN A 294 -62.94 124.37 12.58
CA GLN A 294 -63.38 125.49 11.74
C GLN A 294 -64.75 126.04 12.15
N ALA A 295 -65.71 125.16 12.47
CA ALA A 295 -67.01 125.59 12.95
C ALA A 295 -66.92 126.31 14.30
N PHE A 296 -66.12 125.81 15.24
CA PHE A 296 -65.88 126.48 16.52
C PHE A 296 -65.19 127.83 16.35
N GLU A 297 -64.20 127.95 15.46
CA GLU A 297 -63.58 129.25 15.14
C GLU A 297 -64.59 130.25 14.56
N ILE A 298 -65.54 129.79 13.73
CA ILE A 298 -66.62 130.64 13.20
C ILE A 298 -67.61 131.03 14.31
N LEU A 299 -67.94 130.12 15.24
CA LEU A 299 -68.76 130.44 16.41
C LEU A 299 -68.08 131.48 17.31
N ASP A 300 -66.78 131.34 17.56
CA ASP A 300 -65.99 132.30 18.35
C ASP A 300 -65.99 133.69 17.68
N LYS A 301 -65.87 133.74 16.34
CA LYS A 301 -65.99 134.98 15.56
C LYS A 301 -67.41 135.56 15.62
N ALA A 302 -68.44 134.72 15.49
CA ALA A 302 -69.85 135.13 15.59
C ALA A 302 -70.16 135.76 16.95
N GLU A 303 -69.64 135.17 18.03
CA GLU A 303 -69.79 135.69 19.39
C GLU A 303 -69.10 137.05 19.55
N ASN A 304 -67.93 137.24 18.93
CA ASN A 304 -67.24 138.52 18.90
C ASN A 304 -68.04 139.59 18.12
N HIS A 305 -68.63 139.27 16.96
CA HIS A 305 -69.52 140.19 16.23
C HIS A 305 -70.79 140.52 17.02
N LEU A 306 -71.34 139.54 17.74
CA LEU A 306 -72.49 139.74 18.63
C LEU A 306 -72.15 140.73 19.76
N LYS A 307 -70.95 140.61 20.35
CA LYS A 307 -70.40 141.57 21.33
C LYS A 307 -70.19 142.97 20.75
N GLN A 308 -69.91 143.08 19.44
CA GLN A 308 -69.77 144.35 18.72
C GLN A 308 -71.11 144.91 18.19
N SER A 309 -72.26 144.32 18.57
CA SER A 309 -73.59 144.69 18.09
C SER A 309 -73.80 144.57 16.57
N GLN A 310 -72.94 143.81 15.89
CA GLN A 310 -73.05 143.48 14.47
C GLN A 310 -73.92 142.22 14.32
N TYR A 311 -75.22 142.38 14.62
CA TYR A 311 -76.15 141.26 14.76
C TYR A 311 -76.37 140.48 13.47
N LYS A 312 -76.30 141.16 12.32
CA LYS A 312 -76.51 140.52 11.01
C LYS A 312 -75.32 139.62 10.67
N GLU A 313 -74.10 140.13 10.82
CA GLU A 313 -72.87 139.36 10.62
C GLU A 313 -72.77 138.18 11.61
N ALA A 314 -73.13 138.40 12.87
CA ALA A 314 -73.17 137.33 13.87
C ALA A 314 -74.19 136.24 13.49
N SER A 315 -75.40 136.61 13.06
CA SER A 315 -76.43 135.65 12.64
C SER A 315 -76.01 134.84 11.41
N ASP A 316 -75.34 135.46 10.43
CA ASP A 316 -74.84 134.76 9.25
C ASP A 316 -73.69 133.81 9.61
N MET A 317 -72.80 134.19 10.54
CA MET A 317 -71.74 133.31 11.04
C MET A 317 -72.28 132.13 11.86
N TYR A 318 -73.29 132.33 12.72
CA TYR A 318 -73.94 131.23 13.44
C TYR A 318 -74.58 130.23 12.48
N ARG A 319 -75.30 130.70 11.45
CA ARG A 319 -75.85 129.82 10.41
C ARG A 319 -74.77 129.07 9.66
N ASN A 320 -73.62 129.70 9.39
CA ASN A 320 -72.51 129.06 8.70
C ASN A 320 -71.83 127.98 9.56
N ALA A 321 -71.64 128.24 10.86
CA ALA A 321 -71.15 127.22 11.79
C ALA A 321 -72.14 126.07 11.97
N GLU A 322 -73.44 126.37 12.06
CA GLU A 322 -74.52 125.37 12.08
C GLU A 322 -74.50 124.51 10.81
N PHE A 323 -74.31 125.11 9.64
CA PHE A 323 -74.19 124.38 8.38
C PHE A 323 -72.99 123.42 8.40
N ILE A 324 -71.81 123.88 8.83
CA ILE A 324 -70.60 123.04 8.92
C ILE A 324 -70.77 121.91 9.94
N LEU A 325 -71.37 122.19 11.11
CA LEU A 325 -71.63 121.17 12.14
C LEU A 325 -72.68 120.15 11.70
N ASN A 326 -73.71 120.58 10.98
CA ASN A 326 -74.71 119.70 10.37
C ASN A 326 -74.12 118.84 9.25
N GLU A 327 -73.19 119.38 8.45
CA GLU A 327 -72.49 118.66 7.37
C GLU A 327 -71.66 117.47 7.91
N ILE A 328 -71.09 117.60 9.11
CA ILE A 328 -70.38 116.50 9.79
C ILE A 328 -71.29 115.67 10.74
N HIS A 329 -72.60 115.89 10.69
CA HIS A 329 -73.59 115.27 11.60
C HIS A 329 -73.21 115.39 13.09
N PHE A 330 -72.61 116.51 13.49
CA PHE A 330 -72.26 116.75 14.88
C PHE A 330 -73.55 116.91 15.69
N PRO A 331 -73.78 116.12 16.75
CA PRO A 331 -75.02 116.17 17.50
C PRO A 331 -75.12 117.49 18.27
N LEU A 332 -75.85 118.45 17.69
CA LEU A 332 -76.25 119.70 18.34
C LEU A 332 -77.37 119.41 19.34
N LYS A 333 -77.02 118.83 20.49
CA LYS A 333 -77.94 118.78 21.63
C LYS A 333 -77.99 120.17 22.27
N PHE A 334 -78.74 121.07 21.67
CA PHE A 334 -79.21 122.25 22.39
C PHE A 334 -80.25 121.76 23.41
N LYS A 335 -79.89 121.87 24.69
CA LYS A 335 -80.77 121.58 25.84
C LYS A 335 -81.53 122.83 26.23
#